data_AF-A0A949IPF9-F1
#
_entry.id   AF-A0A949IPF9-F1
#
_cell.length_a   1.000
_cell.length_b   1.000
_cell.length_c   1.000
_cell.angle_alpha   90.00
_cell.angle_beta   90.00
_cell.angle_gamma   90.00
#
_symmetry.space_group_name_H-M   'P 1'
#
loop_
_entity.id
_entity.type
_entity.pdbx_description
1 polymer ?
#
loop_
_entity_poly.entity_id
_entity_poly.type
_entity_poly.pdbx_seq_one_letter_code
_entity_poly.pdbx_strand_id
1 'polypeptide(L)'
;MPITLEDLDGSYQVSSETSLGGPFIVNGDGVTVIKNGLTYRKDDRGCIWESAFSVIGEGQVRIESTVDPSHAGKDMFILDAQGNPTKGTVTYKSVLEARVVEGKIVLSGVISHGQESTRLTMKKV
;
A
#
# COMPACT_ATOMS: atom_id res chain seq x y z
N MET A 1 16.62 -3.69 18.06
CA MET A 1 15.83 -4.93 17.95
C MET A 1 15.38 -5.04 16.51
N PRO A 2 15.62 -6.16 15.81
CA PRO A 2 15.10 -6.35 14.46
C PRO A 2 13.56 -6.42 14.51
N ILE A 3 12.91 -5.77 13.56
CA ILE A 3 11.44 -5.82 13.40
C ILE A 3 11.07 -7.19 12.83
N THR A 4 10.14 -7.90 13.47
CA THR A 4 9.60 -9.18 12.96
C THR A 4 8.25 -8.98 12.26
N LEU A 5 7.71 -10.04 11.66
CA LEU A 5 6.41 -9.98 11.01
C LEU A 5 5.29 -9.73 12.02
N GLU A 6 5.38 -10.35 13.19
CA GLU A 6 4.43 -10.22 14.30
C GLU A 6 4.43 -8.80 14.87
N ASP A 7 5.59 -8.12 14.88
CA ASP A 7 5.68 -6.71 15.28
C ASP A 7 4.82 -5.81 14.37
N LEU A 8 4.63 -6.20 13.11
CA LEU A 8 3.81 -5.44 12.16
C LEU A 8 2.32 -5.51 12.46
N ASP A 9 1.84 -6.47 13.27
CA ASP A 9 0.40 -6.62 13.53
C ASP A 9 -0.17 -5.42 14.30
N GLY A 10 -1.25 -4.84 13.80
CA GLY A 10 -1.93 -3.71 14.42
C GLY A 10 -2.61 -2.76 13.44
N SER A 11 -3.14 -1.67 13.97
CA SER A 11 -3.77 -0.61 13.18
C SER A 11 -2.74 0.43 12.76
N TYR A 12 -2.83 0.93 11.54
CA TYR A 12 -1.92 1.92 10.95
C TYR A 12 -2.71 3.07 10.36
N GLN A 13 -2.33 4.28 10.71
CA GLN A 13 -2.69 5.46 9.94
C GLN A 13 -1.85 5.46 8.67
N VAL A 14 -2.51 5.44 7.53
CA VAL A 14 -1.88 5.50 6.21
C VAL A 14 -1.81 6.95 5.77
N SER A 15 -0.82 7.29 4.96
CA SER A 15 -0.67 8.54 4.23
C SER A 15 -0.02 8.24 2.88
N SER A 16 -0.64 8.69 1.79
CA SER A 16 -0.18 8.42 0.45
C SER A 16 -0.26 9.65 -0.43
N GLU A 17 0.73 9.74 -1.31
CA GLU A 17 0.80 10.78 -2.33
C GLU A 17 1.11 10.11 -3.66
N THR A 18 0.33 10.40 -4.70
CA THR A 18 0.52 9.79 -6.02
C THR A 18 0.93 10.82 -7.06
N SER A 19 1.80 10.43 -7.99
CA SER A 19 2.21 11.22 -9.14
C SER A 19 2.16 10.38 -10.42
N LEU A 20 1.68 10.98 -11.51
CA LEU A 20 1.71 10.44 -12.88
C LEU A 20 2.73 11.21 -13.72
N GLY A 21 3.98 11.32 -13.24
CA GLY A 21 5.04 12.13 -13.87
C GLY A 21 4.95 13.64 -13.61
N GLY A 22 4.05 14.05 -12.74
CA GLY A 22 3.83 15.45 -12.31
C GLY A 22 4.10 15.66 -10.81
N PRO A 23 3.58 16.75 -10.21
CA PRO A 23 3.65 16.91 -8.76
C PRO A 23 2.88 15.79 -8.04
N PHE A 24 3.32 15.44 -6.84
CA PHE A 24 2.63 14.50 -5.97
C PHE A 24 1.33 15.11 -5.43
N ILE A 25 0.24 14.37 -5.51
CA ILE A 25 -1.08 14.75 -5.01
C ILE A 25 -1.40 13.88 -3.79
N VAL A 26 -1.78 14.52 -2.68
CA VAL A 26 -2.20 13.84 -1.45
C VAL A 26 -3.56 13.16 -1.69
N ASN A 27 -3.65 11.86 -1.44
CA ASN A 27 -4.86 11.08 -1.73
C ASN A 27 -5.89 11.09 -0.59
N GLY A 28 -5.50 11.55 0.60
CA GLY A 28 -6.34 11.50 1.79
C GLY A 28 -6.47 10.07 2.30
N ASP A 29 -5.69 9.72 3.31
CA ASP A 29 -5.57 8.33 3.71
C ASP A 29 -6.17 8.06 5.10
N GLY A 30 -6.67 6.83 5.27
CA GLY A 30 -7.39 6.36 6.45
C GLY A 30 -6.58 5.39 7.31
N VAL A 31 -7.30 4.49 7.97
CA VAL A 31 -6.72 3.46 8.84
C VAL A 31 -6.78 2.11 8.14
N THR A 32 -5.70 1.34 8.22
CA THR A 32 -5.67 -0.07 7.82
C THR A 32 -5.21 -0.95 8.97
N VAL A 33 -5.52 -2.24 8.92
CA VAL A 33 -5.10 -3.21 9.92
C VAL A 33 -4.25 -4.28 9.26
N ILE A 34 -3.01 -4.42 9.73
CA ILE A 34 -2.14 -5.52 9.39
C ILE A 34 -2.37 -6.64 10.41
N LYS A 35 -2.61 -7.86 9.92
CA LYS A 35 -2.72 -9.05 10.74
C LYS A 35 -2.03 -10.23 10.06
N ASN A 36 -1.06 -10.84 10.73
CA ASN A 36 -0.18 -11.88 10.18
C ASN A 36 0.41 -11.47 8.82
N GLY A 37 0.84 -10.20 8.71
CA GLY A 37 1.38 -9.67 7.46
C GLY A 37 0.36 -9.43 6.35
N LEU A 38 -0.94 -9.48 6.62
CA LEU A 38 -1.98 -9.28 5.61
C LEU A 38 -2.88 -8.09 5.95
N THR A 39 -3.34 -7.38 4.92
CA THR A 39 -4.40 -6.37 5.03
C THR A 39 -5.49 -6.64 4.01
N TYR A 40 -6.73 -6.35 4.37
CA TYR A 40 -7.87 -6.34 3.46
C TYR A 40 -8.65 -5.04 3.65
N ARG A 41 -8.96 -4.33 2.57
CA ARG A 41 -9.89 -3.20 2.60
C ARG A 41 -10.72 -3.14 1.32
N LYS A 42 -11.92 -2.60 1.42
CA LYS A 42 -12.73 -2.17 0.29
C LYS A 42 -12.80 -0.65 0.30
N ASP A 43 -12.50 0.00 -0.83
CA ASP A 43 -12.62 1.46 -0.92
C ASP A 43 -14.02 1.92 -1.32
N ASP A 44 -14.25 3.23 -1.28
CA ASP A 44 -15.54 3.86 -1.57
C ASP A 44 -16.00 3.65 -3.03
N ARG A 45 -15.07 3.33 -3.93
CA ARG A 45 -15.37 3.02 -5.33
C ARG A 45 -15.74 1.57 -5.53
N GLY A 46 -15.58 0.74 -4.49
CA GLY A 46 -15.90 -0.68 -4.48
C GLY A 46 -14.72 -1.57 -4.83
N CYS A 47 -13.51 -1.04 -5.01
CA CYS A 47 -12.32 -1.86 -5.24
C CYS A 47 -11.90 -2.58 -3.97
N ILE A 48 -11.56 -3.85 -4.13
CA ILE A 48 -10.96 -4.64 -3.07
C ILE A 48 -9.45 -4.47 -3.16
N TRP A 49 -8.81 -4.22 -2.03
CA TRP A 49 -7.37 -4.12 -1.89
C TRP A 49 -6.90 -5.15 -0.88
N GLU A 50 -6.01 -6.03 -1.32
CA GLU A 50 -5.38 -7.05 -0.50
C GLU A 50 -3.88 -6.81 -0.53
N SER A 51 -3.25 -6.66 0.64
CA SER A 51 -1.81 -6.48 0.71
C SER A 51 -1.16 -7.53 1.59
N ALA A 52 0.00 -8.01 1.15
CA ALA A 52 0.88 -8.90 1.88
C ALA A 52 2.19 -8.19 2.22
N PHE A 53 2.64 -8.36 3.45
CA PHE A 53 3.86 -7.79 4.01
C PHE A 53 4.80 -8.93 4.38
N SER A 54 6.09 -8.74 4.12
CA SER A 54 7.12 -9.70 4.50
C SER A 54 8.37 -8.96 4.93
N VAL A 55 8.92 -9.28 6.10
CA VAL A 55 10.21 -8.74 6.53
C VAL A 55 11.30 -9.42 5.72
N ILE A 56 12.10 -8.65 4.99
CA ILE A 56 13.15 -9.16 4.08
C ILE A 56 14.56 -8.83 4.54
N GLY A 57 14.71 -8.08 5.64
CA GLY A 57 15.99 -7.69 6.21
C GLY A 57 15.79 -6.75 7.40
N GLU A 58 16.90 -6.29 7.98
CA GLU A 58 16.85 -5.33 9.08
C GLU A 58 16.20 -4.01 8.62
N GLY A 59 15.00 -3.74 9.15
CA GLY A 59 14.25 -2.53 8.82
C GLY A 59 13.74 -2.48 7.38
N GLN A 60 13.61 -3.62 6.69
CA GLN A 60 13.07 -3.68 5.34
C GLN A 60 11.86 -4.62 5.26
N VAL A 61 10.76 -4.10 4.75
CA VAL A 61 9.49 -4.80 4.60
C VAL A 61 9.07 -4.76 3.14
N ARG A 62 9.01 -5.92 2.49
CA ARG A 62 8.39 -6.06 1.18
C ARG A 62 6.89 -5.93 1.32
N ILE A 63 6.27 -5.17 0.42
CA ILE A 63 4.82 -5.09 0.26
C ILE A 63 4.44 -5.56 -1.14
N GLU A 64 3.39 -6.39 -1.22
CA GLU A 64 2.68 -6.71 -2.44
C GLU A 64 1.21 -6.37 -2.24
N SER A 65 0.68 -5.41 -2.99
CA SER A 65 -0.71 -4.96 -2.85
C SER A 65 -1.44 -5.22 -4.17
N THR A 66 -2.49 -6.02 -4.13
CA THR A 66 -3.33 -6.32 -5.28
C THR A 66 -4.65 -5.57 -5.15
N VAL A 67 -5.00 -4.85 -6.21
CA VAL A 67 -6.32 -4.25 -6.36
C VAL A 67 -7.17 -5.10 -7.29
N ASP A 68 -8.40 -5.37 -6.88
CA ASP A 68 -9.44 -5.99 -7.67
C ASP A 68 -10.62 -5.02 -7.87
N PRO A 69 -10.83 -4.51 -9.10
CA PRO A 69 -11.95 -3.63 -9.42
C PRO A 69 -13.24 -4.39 -9.76
N SER A 70 -13.30 -5.73 -9.67
CA SER A 70 -14.47 -6.54 -10.04
C SER A 70 -15.77 -6.16 -9.28
N HIS A 71 -15.62 -5.60 -8.08
CA HIS A 71 -16.73 -5.12 -7.24
C HIS A 71 -16.98 -3.61 -7.33
N ALA A 72 -16.22 -2.90 -8.17
CA ALA A 72 -16.41 -1.49 -8.42
C ALA A 72 -17.56 -1.24 -9.42
N GLY A 73 -17.98 0.01 -9.54
CA GLY A 73 -19.03 0.41 -10.49
C GLY A 73 -18.73 -0.04 -11.94
N LYS A 74 -19.77 -0.27 -12.74
CA LYS A 74 -19.65 -0.79 -14.12
C LYS A 74 -18.69 -0.01 -15.03
N ASP A 75 -18.49 1.27 -14.78
CA ASP A 75 -17.66 2.17 -15.58
C ASP A 75 -16.30 2.50 -14.91
N MET A 76 -15.94 1.74 -13.87
CA MET A 76 -14.66 1.89 -13.19
C MET A 76 -13.57 1.06 -13.89
N PHE A 77 -12.43 1.72 -14.10
CA PHE A 77 -11.21 1.13 -14.63
C PHE A 77 -10.03 1.54 -13.75
N ILE A 78 -9.06 0.66 -13.62
CA ILE A 78 -7.74 0.95 -13.04
C ILE A 78 -6.69 0.94 -14.15
N LEU A 79 -5.50 1.45 -13.89
CA LEU A 79 -4.40 1.42 -14.84
C LEU A 79 -3.54 0.17 -14.62
N ASP A 80 -3.22 -0.53 -15.70
CA ASP A 80 -2.22 -1.60 -15.68
C ASP A 80 -0.79 -1.05 -15.67
N ALA A 81 0.20 -1.95 -15.67
CA ALA A 81 1.62 -1.59 -15.63
C ALA A 81 2.09 -0.82 -16.88
N GLN A 82 1.33 -0.89 -17.97
CA GLN A 82 1.57 -0.16 -19.21
C GLN A 82 0.80 1.17 -19.27
N GLY A 83 -0.01 1.46 -18.25
CA GLY A 83 -0.86 2.66 -18.19
C GLY A 83 -2.16 2.53 -18.98
N ASN A 84 -2.56 1.33 -19.40
CA ASN A 84 -3.84 1.12 -20.08
C ASN A 84 -4.96 0.90 -19.06
N PRO A 85 -6.17 1.43 -19.32
CA PRO A 85 -7.36 1.11 -18.52
C PRO A 85 -7.68 -0.39 -18.56
N THR A 86 -7.84 -1.00 -17.40
CA THR A 86 -8.18 -2.42 -17.24
C THR A 86 -9.23 -2.63 -16.15
N LYS A 87 -9.94 -3.75 -16.26
CA LYS A 87 -10.82 -4.32 -15.22
C LYS A 87 -10.22 -5.57 -14.59
N GLY A 88 -9.03 -5.98 -15.03
CA GLY A 88 -8.28 -7.06 -14.42
C GLY A 88 -7.70 -6.64 -13.08
N THR A 89 -7.25 -7.62 -12.30
CA THR A 89 -6.51 -7.36 -11.07
C THR A 89 -5.12 -6.79 -11.40
N VAL A 90 -4.65 -5.88 -10.57
CA VAL A 90 -3.32 -5.27 -10.71
C VAL A 90 -2.57 -5.40 -9.40
N THR A 91 -1.32 -5.86 -9.46
CA THR A 91 -0.45 -6.01 -8.27
C THR A 91 0.69 -5.00 -8.30
N TYR A 92 0.76 -4.22 -7.24
CA TYR A 92 1.82 -3.29 -6.91
C TYR A 92 2.85 -3.98 -6.00
N LYS A 93 4.14 -3.72 -6.21
CA LYS A 93 5.21 -4.27 -5.37
C LYS A 93 6.19 -3.19 -4.98
N SER A 94 6.66 -3.22 -3.74
CA SER A 94 7.74 -2.34 -3.29
C SER A 94 8.45 -2.89 -2.06
N VAL A 95 9.53 -2.23 -1.67
CA VAL A 95 10.20 -2.38 -0.39
C VAL A 95 10.01 -1.09 0.39
N LEU A 96 9.42 -1.22 1.58
CA LEU A 96 9.27 -0.15 2.55
C LEU A 96 10.40 -0.25 3.58
N GLU A 97 10.89 0.90 3.99
CA GLU A 97 11.74 1.02 5.17
C GLU A 97 10.86 1.00 6.41
N ALA A 98 11.23 0.18 7.38
CA ALA A 98 10.57 0.05 8.67
C ALA A 98 11.47 0.64 9.76
N ARG A 99 10.94 1.62 10.50
CA ARG A 99 11.65 2.32 11.57
C ARG A 99 10.78 2.43 12.80
N VAL A 100 11.38 2.48 13.99
CA VAL A 100 10.68 2.77 15.23
C VAL A 100 10.86 4.25 15.56
N VAL A 101 9.77 4.99 15.65
CA VAL A 101 9.74 6.42 15.98
C VAL A 101 8.79 6.63 17.14
N GLU A 102 9.28 7.17 18.25
CA GLU A 102 8.47 7.40 19.47
C GLU A 102 7.77 6.13 19.98
N GLY A 103 8.43 4.97 19.86
CA GLY A 103 7.89 3.68 20.26
C GLY A 103 6.85 3.08 19.29
N LYS A 104 6.61 3.72 18.13
CA LYS A 104 5.67 3.26 17.10
C LYS A 104 6.41 2.84 15.84
N ILE A 105 5.92 1.79 15.19
CA ILE A 105 6.45 1.34 13.90
C ILE A 105 5.94 2.30 12.81
N VAL A 106 6.86 2.76 11.98
CA VAL A 106 6.60 3.55 10.79
C VAL A 106 7.17 2.81 9.59
N LEU A 107 6.32 2.53 8.61
CA LEU A 107 6.71 1.99 7.31
C LEU A 107 6.66 3.13 6.30
N SER A 108 7.70 3.31 5.49
CA SER A 108 7.72 4.32 4.44
C SER A 108 8.46 3.87 3.19
N GLY A 109 7.95 4.21 2.02
CA GLY A 109 8.62 3.88 0.76
C GLY A 109 7.88 4.42 -0.46
N VAL A 110 8.37 4.04 -1.64
CA VAL A 110 7.77 4.44 -2.93
C VAL A 110 7.34 3.20 -3.68
N ILE A 111 6.06 3.14 -4.03
CA ILE A 111 5.47 2.12 -4.87
C ILE A 111 5.42 2.68 -6.29
N SER A 112 6.14 2.07 -7.22
CA SER A 112 6.12 2.46 -8.64
C SER A 112 5.39 1.41 -9.46
N HIS A 113 4.51 1.88 -10.35
CA HIS A 113 3.75 1.03 -11.27
C HIS A 113 3.54 1.76 -12.59
N GLY A 114 4.25 1.34 -13.64
CA GLY A 114 4.25 2.06 -14.92
C GLY A 114 4.76 3.50 -14.74
N GLN A 115 3.95 4.48 -15.15
CA GLN A 115 4.25 5.91 -14.95
C GLN A 115 3.77 6.45 -13.59
N GLU A 116 3.02 5.65 -12.84
CA GLU A 116 2.52 6.02 -11.52
C GLU A 116 3.57 5.76 -10.44
N SER A 117 3.78 6.74 -9.58
CA SER A 117 4.57 6.59 -8.36
C SER A 117 3.76 7.06 -7.17
N THR A 118 3.64 6.18 -6.17
CA THR A 118 2.93 6.46 -4.92
C THR A 118 3.91 6.42 -3.77
N ARG A 119 4.09 7.54 -3.09
CA ARG A 119 4.78 7.58 -1.79
C ARG A 119 3.80 7.09 -0.74
N LEU A 120 4.22 6.11 0.04
CA LEU A 120 3.41 5.52 1.09
C LEU A 120 4.11 5.71 2.42
N THR A 121 3.37 6.17 3.43
CA THR A 121 3.77 6.16 4.83
C THR A 121 2.67 5.51 5.66
N MET A 122 3.03 4.60 6.55
CA MET A 122 2.11 3.92 7.46
C MET A 122 2.66 4.03 8.88
N LYS A 123 1.94 4.70 9.78
CA LYS A 123 2.32 4.83 11.20
C LYS A 123 1.38 4.00 12.07
N LYS A 124 1.93 3.07 12.85
CA LYS A 124 1.16 2.25 13.80
C LYS A 124 0.47 3.15 14.81
N VAL A 125 -0.82 2.92 15.08
CA VAL A 125 -1.64 3.71 16.01
C VAL A 125 -1.43 3.24 17.44
#